data_AF-A0A9D9AK64-F1
#
_entry.id   AF-A0A9D9AK64-F1
#
_cell.length_a   1.000
_cell.length_b   1.000
_cell.length_c   1.000
_cell.angle_alpha   90.00
_cell.angle_beta   90.00
_cell.angle_gamma   90.00
#
_symmetry.space_group_name_H-M   'P 1'
#
loop_
_entity.id
_entity.type
_entity.pdbx_description
1 polymer ?
#
loop_
_entity_poly.entity_id
_entity_poly.type
_entity_poly.pdbx_seq_one_letter_code
_entity_poly.pdbx_strand_id
1 'polypeptide(L)'
;MVPQGRHDEARRQDRACAQLTASAVAYSFGIAPQDVVAPTRRSREAAFARQIAMYLMHISFGLPLARVALAFDRDRSTAVHACHRVEDRRDNQDFDACLDQLEACLRSAPRPEGLQ
;
A
#
# COMPACT_ATOMS: atom_id res chain seq x y z
N MET A 1 6.44 -27.53 16.68
CA MET A 1 6.70 -27.33 15.24
C MET A 1 5.36 -27.11 14.54
N VAL A 2 4.86 -25.87 14.55
CA VAL A 2 3.60 -25.41 13.93
C VAL A 2 3.85 -23.94 13.54
N PRO A 3 3.37 -23.36 12.42
CA PRO A 3 3.27 -23.85 11.04
C PRO A 3 3.89 -22.81 10.07
N GLN A 4 5.01 -23.08 9.39
CA GLN A 4 5.60 -22.14 8.43
C GLN A 4 4.60 -21.70 7.32
N GLY A 5 3.69 -22.60 6.92
CA GLY A 5 2.69 -22.32 5.87
C GLY A 5 1.75 -21.15 6.13
N ARG A 6 1.33 -20.89 7.39
CA ARG A 6 0.41 -19.78 7.69
C ARG A 6 1.08 -18.41 7.56
N HIS A 7 2.37 -18.33 7.92
CA HIS A 7 3.14 -17.09 7.80
C HIS A 7 3.47 -16.77 6.35
N ASP A 8 3.76 -17.79 5.54
CA ASP A 8 4.03 -17.62 4.11
C ASP A 8 2.79 -17.21 3.33
N GLU A 9 1.63 -17.76 3.69
CA GLU A 9 0.33 -17.34 3.15
C GLU A 9 -0.01 -15.89 3.50
N ALA A 10 0.16 -15.50 4.77
CA ALA A 10 -0.02 -14.13 5.19
C ALA A 10 0.90 -13.15 4.44
N ARG A 11 2.17 -13.52 4.22
CA ARG A 11 3.12 -12.71 3.44
C ARG A 11 2.75 -12.60 1.97
N ARG A 12 2.30 -13.71 1.36
CA ARG A 12 1.82 -13.71 -0.03
C ARG A 12 0.60 -12.81 -0.19
N GLN A 13 -0.32 -12.88 0.77
CA GLN A 13 -1.50 -12.02 0.83
C GLN A 13 -1.12 -10.54 0.97
N ASP A 14 -0.18 -10.22 1.86
CA ASP A 14 0.31 -8.85 2.02
C ASP A 14 0.93 -8.31 0.73
N ARG A 15 1.73 -9.12 0.04
CA ARG A 15 2.30 -8.76 -1.26
C ARG A 15 1.23 -8.57 -2.33
N ALA A 16 0.18 -9.39 -2.35
CA ALA A 16 -0.94 -9.22 -3.27
C ALA A 16 -1.69 -7.90 -3.01
N CYS A 17 -1.97 -7.57 -1.74
CA CYS A 17 -2.54 -6.29 -1.35
C CYS A 17 -1.65 -5.11 -1.76
N ALA A 18 -0.32 -5.24 -1.59
CA ALA A 18 0.63 -4.22 -2.02
C ALA A 18 0.63 -4.00 -3.52
N GLN A 19 0.57 -5.06 -4.33
CA GLN A 19 0.50 -4.95 -5.79
C GLN A 19 -0.80 -4.28 -6.24
N LEU A 20 -1.95 -4.71 -5.72
CA LEU A 20 -3.24 -4.09 -6.03
C LEU A 20 -3.23 -2.59 -5.70
N THR A 21 -2.79 -2.25 -4.49
CA THR A 21 -2.74 -0.86 -4.02
C THR A 21 -1.78 -0.03 -4.85
N ALA A 22 -0.59 -0.56 -5.12
CA ALA A 22 0.41 0.11 -5.94
C ALA A 22 -0.11 0.37 -7.35
N SER A 23 -0.81 -0.59 -7.97
CA SER A 23 -1.42 -0.40 -9.29
C SER A 23 -2.52 0.66 -9.30
N ALA A 24 -3.40 0.67 -8.29
CA ALA A 24 -4.46 1.67 -8.17
C ALA A 24 -3.88 3.09 -7.99
N VAL A 25 -2.91 3.26 -7.08
CA VAL A 25 -2.23 4.55 -6.88
C VAL A 25 -1.44 4.96 -8.11
N ALA A 26 -0.71 4.03 -8.72
CA ALA A 26 0.06 4.29 -9.93
C ALA A 26 -0.83 4.83 -11.06
N TYR A 27 -2.01 4.24 -11.25
CA TYR A 27 -3.00 4.70 -12.21
C TYR A 27 -3.45 6.14 -11.93
N SER A 28 -3.86 6.45 -10.69
CA SER A 28 -4.35 7.79 -10.34
C SER A 28 -3.28 8.89 -10.42
N PHE A 29 -2.01 8.54 -10.23
CA PHE A 29 -0.90 9.51 -10.20
C PHE A 29 -0.02 9.49 -11.47
N GLY A 30 -0.38 8.70 -12.49
CA GLY A 30 0.35 8.62 -13.75
C GLY A 30 1.77 8.03 -13.62
N ILE A 31 1.95 7.10 -12.67
CA ILE A 31 3.24 6.45 -12.38
C ILE A 31 3.22 5.02 -12.91
N ALA A 32 4.38 4.47 -13.25
CA ALA A 32 4.53 3.06 -13.56
C ALA A 32 4.34 2.22 -12.27
N PRO A 33 3.42 1.24 -12.21
CA PRO A 33 3.19 0.43 -11.00
C PRO A 33 4.47 -0.23 -10.45
N GLN A 34 5.36 -0.69 -11.34
CA GLN A 34 6.66 -1.27 -10.96
C GLN A 34 7.56 -0.30 -10.21
N ASP A 35 7.47 1.01 -10.47
CA ASP A 35 8.26 2.02 -9.77
C ASP A 35 7.72 2.30 -8.36
N VAL A 36 6.44 2.02 -8.10
CA VAL A 36 5.83 2.13 -6.78
C VAL A 36 6.27 0.98 -5.86
N VAL A 37 6.38 -0.24 -6.39
CA VAL A 37 6.85 -1.42 -5.61
C VAL A 37 8.36 -1.61 -5.63
N ALA A 38 9.10 -0.82 -6.41
CA ALA A 38 10.55 -0.98 -6.54
C ALA A 38 11.28 -0.88 -5.18
N PRO A 39 12.35 -1.68 -4.98
CA PRO A 39 13.16 -1.65 -3.76
C PRO A 39 14.05 -0.41 -3.67
N THR A 40 14.25 0.32 -4.78
CA THR A 40 14.93 1.62 -4.79
C THR A 40 13.91 2.75 -4.83
N ARG A 41 14.35 3.99 -4.54
CA ARG A 41 13.47 5.17 -4.51
C ARG A 41 12.85 5.47 -5.88
N ARG A 42 13.56 5.16 -6.97
CA ARG A 42 13.23 5.57 -8.35
C ARG A 42 13.11 7.11 -8.41
N SER A 43 11.96 7.68 -8.79
CA SER A 43 11.72 9.12 -8.80
C SER A 43 11.12 9.65 -7.47
N ARG A 44 10.97 10.97 -7.35
CA ARG A 44 10.31 11.59 -6.18
C ARG A 44 8.82 11.26 -6.17
N GLU A 45 8.21 11.24 -7.34
CA GLU A 45 6.80 10.95 -7.58
C GLU A 45 6.51 9.47 -7.26
N ALA A 46 7.38 8.56 -7.70
CA ALA A 46 7.28 7.14 -7.35
C ALA A 46 7.47 6.90 -5.83
N ALA A 47 8.37 7.64 -5.19
CA ALA A 47 8.53 7.59 -3.74
C ALA A 47 7.25 8.03 -3.01
N PHE A 48 6.62 9.11 -3.47
CA PHE A 48 5.38 9.62 -2.88
C PHE A 48 4.18 8.68 -3.15
N ALA A 49 4.05 8.16 -4.36
CA ALA A 49 3.05 7.14 -4.69
C ALA A 49 3.17 5.89 -3.80
N ARG A 50 4.40 5.45 -3.48
CA ARG A 50 4.62 4.35 -2.53
C ARG A 50 4.20 4.71 -1.11
N GLN A 51 4.43 5.94 -0.66
CA GLN A 51 3.97 6.40 0.65
C GLN A 51 2.44 6.34 0.73
N ILE A 52 1.75 6.79 -0.31
CA ILE A 52 0.29 6.69 -0.44
C ILE A 52 -0.16 5.23 -0.41
N ALA A 53 0.50 4.35 -1.17
CA ALA A 53 0.15 2.94 -1.19
C ALA A 53 0.32 2.26 0.18
N MET A 54 1.38 2.59 0.92
CA MET A 54 1.57 2.13 2.29
C MET A 54 0.45 2.60 3.23
N TYR A 55 0.11 3.89 3.15
CA TYR A 55 -0.98 4.47 3.93
C TYR A 55 -2.32 3.79 3.65
N LEU A 56 -2.68 3.64 2.36
CA LEU A 56 -3.91 3.00 1.95
C LEU A 56 -3.98 1.52 2.37
N MET A 57 -2.87 0.78 2.33
CA MET A 57 -2.85 -0.58 2.86
C MET A 57 -3.15 -0.64 4.35
N HIS A 58 -2.63 0.33 5.12
CA HIS A 58 -2.87 0.41 6.55
C HIS A 58 -4.36 0.60 6.86
N ILE A 59 -5.01 1.57 6.21
CA ILE A 59 -6.40 1.93 6.51
C ILE A 59 -7.44 1.03 5.81
N SER A 60 -7.19 0.61 4.57
CA SER A 60 -8.16 -0.14 3.75
C SER A 60 -8.22 -1.62 4.13
N PHE A 61 -7.07 -2.22 4.49
CA PHE A 61 -6.97 -3.63 4.86
C PHE A 61 -6.72 -3.87 6.35
N GLY A 62 -6.53 -2.81 7.15
CA GLY A 62 -6.24 -2.92 8.57
C GLY A 62 -4.88 -3.56 8.87
N LEU A 63 -3.93 -3.53 7.92
CA LEU A 63 -2.63 -4.16 8.10
C LEU A 63 -1.76 -3.33 9.07
N PRO A 64 -1.10 -3.97 10.05
CA PRO A 64 -0.11 -3.29 10.88
C PRO A 64 1.04 -2.71 10.04
N LEU A 65 1.55 -1.53 10.41
CA LEU A 65 2.63 -0.83 9.68
C LEU A 65 3.87 -1.69 9.44
N ALA A 66 4.18 -2.64 10.34
CA ALA A 66 5.28 -3.58 10.14
C ALA A 66 5.03 -4.51 8.94
N ARG A 67 3.80 -5.03 8.78
CA ARG A 67 3.43 -5.88 7.65
C ARG A 67 3.36 -5.08 6.35
N VAL A 68 2.81 -3.87 6.41
CA VAL A 68 2.82 -2.94 5.27
C VAL A 68 4.26 -2.68 4.81
N ALA A 69 5.16 -2.31 5.71
CA ALA A 69 6.55 -2.05 5.39
C ALA A 69 7.23 -3.27 4.75
N LEU A 70 7.05 -4.45 5.34
CA LEU A 70 7.58 -5.71 4.80
C LEU A 70 7.03 -6.05 3.41
N ALA A 71 5.76 -5.73 3.12
CA ALA A 71 5.17 -5.97 1.80
C ALA A 71 5.83 -5.15 0.68
N PHE A 72 6.45 -4.02 1.03
CA PHE A 72 7.23 -3.16 0.13
C PHE A 72 8.76 -3.33 0.32
N ASP A 73 9.19 -4.35 1.06
CA ASP A 73 10.60 -4.59 1.40
C ASP A 73 11.28 -3.35 2.05
N ARG A 74 10.57 -2.72 3.00
CA ARG A 74 10.99 -1.53 3.77
C ARG A 74 11.01 -1.78 5.28
N ASP A 75 11.71 -0.90 5.99
CA ASP A 75 11.65 -0.85 7.45
C ASP A 75 10.34 -0.24 7.96
N ARG A 76 9.88 -0.67 9.14
CA ARG A 76 8.66 -0.17 9.79
C ARG A 76 8.64 1.36 9.89
N SER A 77 9.78 2.01 10.20
CA SER A 77 9.89 3.47 10.27
C SER A 77 9.53 4.16 8.95
N THR A 78 9.76 3.50 7.82
CA THR A 78 9.37 4.02 6.49
C THR A 78 7.86 4.10 6.34
N ALA A 79 7.12 3.09 6.79
CA ALA A 79 5.66 3.09 6.76
C ALA A 79 5.06 4.12 7.74
N VAL A 80 5.67 4.29 8.92
CA VAL A 80 5.30 5.36 9.86
C VAL A 80 5.49 6.74 9.21
N HIS A 81 6.67 6.98 8.63
CA HIS A 81 6.95 8.22 7.93
C HIS A 81 6.00 8.45 6.75
N ALA A 82 5.66 7.40 6.00
CA ALA A 82 4.68 7.47 4.92
C ALA A 82 3.31 7.94 5.42
N CYS A 83 2.82 7.38 6.54
CA CYS A 83 1.53 7.79 7.10
C CYS A 83 1.54 9.28 7.48
N HIS A 84 2.55 9.75 8.20
CA HIS A 84 2.67 11.17 8.54
C HIS A 84 2.68 12.06 7.29
N ARG A 85 3.48 11.69 6.28
CA ARG A 85 3.59 12.45 5.02
C ARG A 85 2.27 12.54 4.24
N VAL A 86 1.45 11.49 4.31
CA VAL A 86 0.15 11.46 3.64
C VAL A 86 -0.88 12.27 4.43
N GLU A 87 -0.94 12.09 5.75
CA GLU A 87 -1.82 12.87 6.65
C GLU A 87 -1.56 14.38 6.53
N ASP A 88 -0.30 14.81 6.55
CA ASP A 88 0.08 16.21 6.33
C ASP A 88 -0.41 16.77 4.98
N ARG A 89 -0.67 15.90 4.00
CA ARG A 89 -1.13 16.31 2.65
C ARG A 89 -2.65 16.30 2.52
N ARG A 90 -3.39 15.63 3.42
CA ARG A 90 -4.86 15.55 3.41
C ARG A 90 -5.55 16.90 3.66
N ASP A 91 -4.82 17.92 4.11
CA ASP A 91 -5.31 19.32 4.15
C ASP A 91 -5.70 19.88 2.77
N ASN A 92 -5.22 19.26 1.68
CA ASN A 92 -5.67 19.57 0.32
C ASN A 92 -6.91 18.75 -0.05
N GLN A 93 -8.05 19.41 -0.21
CA GLN A 93 -9.35 18.80 -0.52
C GLN A 93 -9.34 17.91 -1.78
N ASP A 94 -8.65 18.31 -2.85
CA ASP A 94 -8.59 17.51 -4.08
C ASP A 94 -7.81 16.20 -3.87
N PHE A 95 -6.75 16.27 -3.06
CA PHE A 95 -5.95 15.11 -2.71
C PHE A 95 -6.71 14.18 -1.75
N ASP A 96 -7.40 14.77 -0.77
CA ASP A 96 -8.23 14.05 0.19
C ASP A 96 -9.35 13.27 -0.50
N ALA A 97 -10.11 13.94 -1.38
CA ALA A 97 -11.17 13.30 -2.16
C ALA A 97 -10.64 12.20 -3.09
N CYS A 98 -9.44 12.36 -3.64
CA CYS A 98 -8.79 11.31 -4.43
C CYS A 98 -8.41 10.09 -3.57
N LEU A 99 -7.90 10.30 -2.35
CA LEU A 99 -7.59 9.22 -1.42
C LEU A 99 -8.85 8.48 -0.97
N ASP A 100 -9.94 9.17 -0.70
CA ASP A 100 -11.20 8.55 -0.30
C ASP A 100 -11.76 7.64 -1.41
N GLN A 101 -11.64 8.06 -2.68
CA GLN A 101 -12.04 7.24 -3.82
C GLN A 101 -11.14 5.99 -3.97
N LEU A 102 -9.83 6.15 -3.79
CA LEU A 102 -8.88 5.03 -3.79
C LEU A 102 -9.17 4.05 -2.65
N GLU A 103 -9.41 4.55 -1.43
CA GLU A 103 -9.77 3.73 -0.28
C GLU A 103 -11.07 2.95 -0.54
N ALA A 104 -12.12 3.61 -1.03
CA ALA A 104 -13.39 2.96 -1.35
C ALA A 104 -13.21 1.85 -2.40
N CYS A 105 -12.43 2.11 -3.45
CA CYS A 105 -12.09 1.13 -4.48
C CYS A 105 -11.40 -0.10 -3.85
N LEU A 106 -10.37 0.11 -3.03
CA LEU A 106 -9.60 -0.97 -2.40
C LEU A 106 -10.43 -1.79 -1.41
N ARG A 107 -11.32 -1.15 -0.64
CA ARG A 107 -12.23 -1.84 0.28
C ARG A 107 -13.27 -2.70 -0.45
N SER A 108 -13.65 -2.32 -1.66
CA SER A 108 -14.59 -3.08 -2.50
C SER A 108 -13.94 -4.23 -3.28
N ALA A 109 -12.61 -4.22 -3.41
CA ALA A 109 -11.90 -5.23 -4.17
C ALA A 109 -12.03 -6.62 -3.52
N PRO A 110 -12.28 -7.68 -4.31
CA PRO A 110 -12.34 -9.03 -3.77
C PRO A 110 -10.97 -9.40 -3.21
N ARG A 111 -10.95 -9.92 -1.99
CA ARG A 111 -9.71 -10.42 -1.39
C ARG A 111 -9.26 -11.68 -2.15
N PRO A 112 -7.94 -11.90 -2.29
CA PRO A 112 -7.41 -13.12 -2.92
C PRO A 112 -7.83 -14.45 -2.28
N GLU A 113 -8.57 -14.42 -1.18
CA GLU A 113 -9.02 -15.57 -0.39
C GLU A 113 -10.35 -16.17 -0.89
N GLY A 114 -10.99 -15.62 -1.94
CA GLY A 114 -12.43 -15.78 -2.17
C GLY A 114 -12.92 -16.49 -3.43
N LEU A 115 -12.15 -17.38 -4.06
CA LEU A 115 -12.68 -18.30 -5.08
C LEU A 115 -12.31 -19.74 -4.70
N GLN A 116 -13.02 -20.28 -3.71
CA GLN A 116 -13.08 -21.72 -3.44
C GLN A 116 -14.47 -22.23 -3.83
#